data_AF-A0A950HCL7-F1
#
_entry.id   AF-A0A950HCL7-F1
#
_cell.length_a   1.000
_cell.length_b   1.000
_cell.length_c   1.000
_cell.angle_alpha   90.00
_cell.angle_beta   90.00
_cell.angle_gamma   90.00
#
_symmetry.space_group_name_H-M   'P 1'
#
loop_
_entity.id
_entity.type
_entity.pdbx_description
1 polymer ?
#
loop_
_entity_poly.entity_id
_entity_poly.type
_entity_poly.pdbx_seq_one_letter_code
_entity_poly.pdbx_strand_id
1 'polypeptide(L)' 'MYEFAAAYHRSVINRDHIIQALVPLYRGRTLTFISENESTSAEQIESSIECQCAEFERLKPYLLDTWNGGK' A
#
# COMPACT_ATOMS: atom_id res chain seq x y z
N MET A 1 -2.59 -2.35 2.88
CA MET A 1 -2.68 -2.31 1.41
C MET A 1 -2.99 -3.68 0.83
N TYR A 2 -2.19 -4.72 1.10
CA TYR A 2 -2.40 -6.06 0.54
C TYR A 2 -3.73 -6.69 0.98
N GLU A 3 -4.08 -6.61 2.27
CA GLU A 3 -5.38 -7.06 2.77
C GLU A 3 -6.56 -6.36 2.09
N PHE A 4 -6.46 -5.05 1.87
CA PHE A 4 -7.47 -4.27 1.15
C PHE A 4 -7.59 -4.72 -0.31
N ALA A 5 -6.47 -4.97 -0.98
CA ALA A 5 -6.44 -5.46 -2.36
C ALA A 5 -7.07 -6.85 -2.48
N ALA A 6 -6.70 -7.78 -1.59
CA ALA A 6 -7.26 -9.12 -1.54
C ALA A 6 -8.76 -9.12 -1.17
N ALA A 7 -9.16 -8.33 -0.17
CA ALA A 7 -10.57 -8.19 0.23
C ALA A 7 -11.43 -7.59 -0.90
N TYR A 8 -10.91 -6.61 -1.63
CA TYR A 8 -11.57 -6.02 -2.80
C TYR A 8 -11.72 -7.03 -3.93
N HIS A 9 -10.66 -7.80 -4.23
CA HIS A 9 -10.66 -8.85 -5.24
C HIS A 9 -11.71 -9.92 -4.93
N ARG A 10 -11.73 -10.40 -3.68
CA ARG A 10 -12.62 -11.48 -3.22
C ARG A 10 -14.02 -11.01 -2.86
N SER A 11 -14.29 -9.71 -2.89
CA SER A 11 -15.57 -9.11 -2.50
C SER A 11 -16.05 -9.58 -1.11
N VAL A 12 -15.14 -9.63 -0.13
CA VAL A 12 -15.44 -10.10 1.25
C VAL A 12 -16.56 -9.28 1.90
N ILE A 13 -16.61 -7.97 1.59
CA ILE A 13 -17.71 -7.06 1.87
C ILE A 13 -17.97 -6.20 0.63
N ASN A 14 -18.97 -5.30 0.67
CA ASN A 14 -19.19 -4.34 -0.42
C ASN A 14 -17.90 -3.56 -0.74
N ARG A 15 -17.51 -3.57 -2.02
CA ARG A 15 -16.29 -2.92 -2.53
C ARG A 15 -16.21 -1.44 -2.19
N ASP A 16 -17.35 -0.74 -2.19
CA ASP A 16 -17.41 0.68 -1.85
C ASP A 16 -16.98 0.91 -0.40
N HIS A 17 -17.39 0.04 0.53
CA HIS A 17 -16.96 0.12 1.92
C HIS A 17 -15.45 -0.12 2.07
N ILE A 18 -14.88 -1.04 1.29
CA ILE A 18 -13.44 -1.29 1.28
C ILE A 18 -12.68 -0.05 0.80
N ILE A 19 -13.13 0.55 -0.31
CA ILE A 19 -12.52 1.78 -0.84
C ILE A 19 -12.67 2.94 0.14
N GLN A 20 -13.86 3.15 0.72
CA GLN A 20 -14.10 4.20 1.70
C GLN A 20 -13.20 4.07 2.93
N ALA A 21 -12.98 2.86 3.43
CA ALA A 21 -12.06 2.61 4.54
C ALA A 21 -10.58 2.80 4.15
N LEU A 22 -10.23 2.57 2.87
CA LEU A 22 -8.87 2.76 2.37
C LEU A 22 -8.51 4.25 2.20
N VAL A 23 -9.46 5.09 1.79
CA VAL A 23 -9.24 6.52 1.51
C VAL A 23 -8.51 7.28 2.63
N PRO A 24 -8.95 7.25 3.90
CA PRO A 24 -8.24 7.98 4.96
C PRO A 24 -6.83 7.44 5.22
N LEU A 25 -6.61 6.13 5.08
CA LEU A 25 -5.29 5.52 5.25
C LEU A 25 -4.33 5.94 4.14
N TYR A 26 -4.80 5.95 2.90
CA TYR A 26 -4.01 6.44 1.77
C TYR A 26 -3.64 7.91 1.94
N ARG A 27 -4.61 8.76 2.33
CA ARG A 27 -4.36 10.18 2.60
C ARG A 27 -3.35 10.38 3.72
N GLY A 28 -3.47 9.63 4.82
CA GLY A 28 -2.51 9.68 5.93
C GLY A 28 -1.10 9.31 5.47
N ARG A 29 -0.94 8.21 4.72
CA ARG A 29 0.35 7.80 4.18
C ARG A 29 0.95 8.83 3.23
N THR A 30 0.14 9.41 2.33
CA THR A 30 0.59 10.45 1.39
C THR A 30 1.03 11.70 2.14
N LEU A 31 0.27 12.13 3.16
CA LEU A 31 0.65 13.28 3.98
C LEU A 31 1.98 13.03 4.70
N THR A 32 2.13 11.88 5.35
CA THR A 32 3.38 11.48 6.00
C THR A 32 4.55 11.51 5.02
N PHE A 33 4.39 10.91 3.83
CA PHE A 33 5.45 10.89 2.82
C PHE A 33 5.86 12.30 2.39
N ILE A 34 4.90 13.20 2.14
CA ILE A 34 5.19 14.59 1.76
C ILE A 34 5.90 15.31 2.90
N SER A 35 5.40 15.20 4.13
CA SER A 35 6.00 15.86 5.30
C SER A 35 7.41 15.37 5.61
N GLU A 36 7.69 14.07 5.46
CA GLU A 36 9.03 13.50 5.68
C GLU A 36 10.03 13.89 4.58
N ASN A 37 9.56 14.31 3.41
CA ASN A 37 10.39 14.60 2.23
C ASN A 37 10.41 16.08 1.83
N GLU A 38 9.82 16.99 2.63
CA GLU A 38 9.68 18.40 2.28
C GLU A 38 11.02 19.11 2.04
N SER A 39 12.08 18.71 2.74
CA SER A 39 13.43 19.28 2.65
C SER A 39 14.47 18.27 2.14
N THR A 40 14.02 17.19 1.50
CA THR A 40 14.86 16.08 1.05
C THR A 40 15.26 16.27 -0.42
N SER A 41 16.47 15.86 -0.81
CA SER A 41 16.90 15.96 -2.21
C SER A 41 16.15 14.97 -3.11
N ALA A 42 16.13 15.22 -4.42
CA ALA A 42 15.50 14.32 -5.39
C ALA A 42 16.09 12.91 -5.33
N GLU A 43 17.42 12.79 -5.19
CA GLU A 43 18.13 11.51 -5.11
C GLU A 43 17.75 10.73 -3.85
N GLN A 44 17.56 11.42 -2.73
CA GLN A 44 17.12 10.81 -1.48
C GLN A 44 15.66 10.35 -1.56
N ILE A 45 14.80 11.12 -2.23
CA ILE A 45 13.40 10.72 -2.51
C ILE A 45 13.39 9.46 -3.38
N GLU A 46 14.18 9.42 -4.45
CA GLU A 46 14.31 8.23 -5.31
C GLU A 46 14.77 7.01 -4.52
N SER A 47 15.79 7.17 -3.67
CA SER A 47 16.25 6.08 -2.80
C SER A 47 15.16 5.61 -1.83
N SER A 48 14.37 6.53 -1.27
CA SER A 48 13.22 6.16 -0.42
C SER A 48 12.15 5.41 -1.21
N ILE A 49 11.86 5.81 -2.45
CA ILE A 49 10.90 5.12 -3.32
C ILE A 49 11.41 3.71 -3.64
N GLU A 50 12.68 3.56 -3.98
CA GLU A 50 13.28 2.26 -4.27
C GLU A 50 13.22 1.31 -3.07
N CYS A 51 13.44 1.82 -1.85
CA CYS A 51 13.23 1.03 -0.63
C CYS A 51 11.78 0.55 -0.49
N GLN A 52 10.80 1.36 -0.85
CA GLN A 52 9.39 0.95 -0.85
C GLN A 52 9.09 -0.10 -1.94
N CYS A 53 9.70 0.01 -3.12
CA CYS A 53 9.60 -0.99 -4.18
C CYS A 53 10.19 -2.34 -3.75
N ALA A 54 11.39 -2.34 -3.18
CA ALA A 54 12.02 -3.56 -2.66
C ALA A 54 11.17 -4.22 -1.57
N GLU A 55 10.57 -3.43 -0.67
CA GLU A 55 9.65 -3.94 0.35
C GLU A 55 8.37 -4.52 -0.26
N PHE A 56 7.85 -3.90 -1.33
CA PHE A 56 6.73 -4.46 -2.08
C PHE A 56 7.07 -5.82 -2.69
N GLU A 57 8.22 -5.94 -3.34
CA GLU A 57 8.69 -7.20 -3.93
C GLU A 57 8.86 -8.29 -2.87
N ARG A 58 9.45 -7.94 -1.72
CA ARG A 58 9.62 -8.84 -0.58
C ARG A 58 8.29 -9.37 -0.05
N LEU A 59 7.26 -8.53 -0.02
CA LEU A 59 5.92 -8.87 0.48
C LEU A 59 4.98 -9.39 -0.62
N LYS A 60 5.41 -9.40 -1.88
CA LYS A 60 4.61 -9.93 -3.00
C LYS A 60 4.15 -11.38 -2.80
N PRO A 61 4.96 -12.32 -2.25
CA PRO A 61 4.49 -13.67 -1.95
C PRO A 61 3.31 -13.68 -0.98
N TYR A 62 3.33 -12.82 0.04
CA TYR A 62 2.22 -12.66 0.98
C TYR A 62 0.96 -12.15 0.27
N LEU A 63 1.08 -11.12 -0.58
CA LEU A 63 -0.06 -10.65 -1.38
C LEU A 63 -0.65 -11.78 -2.24
N LEU A 64 0.18 -12.58 -2.91
CA LEU A 64 -0.27 -13.68 -3.76
C LEU A 64 -0.98 -14.78 -2.96
N ASP A 65 -0.49 -15.08 -1.75
CA ASP A 65 -1.14 -16.02 -0.84
C ASP A 65 -2.54 -15.51 -0.49
N THR A 66 -2.67 -14.31 0.08
CA THR A 66 -3.97 -13.75 0.46
C THR A 66 -4.90 -13.55 -0.76
N TRP A 67 -4.35 -13.20 -1.92
CA TRP A 67 -5.11 -12.98 -3.17
C TRP A 67 -5.79 -14.25 -3.67
N ASN A 68 -5.09 -15.39 -3.64
CA ASN A 68 -5.61 -16.69 -4.08
C ASN A 68 -6.50 -17.38 -3.03
N GLY A 69 -6.80 -16.70 -1.92
CA GLY A 69 -7.55 -17.27 -0.81
C GLY A 69 -6.70 -18.19 0.07
N GLY A 70 -5.42 -17.83 0.25
CA GLY A 70 -4.52 -18.43 1.24
C GLY A 70 -5.24 -18.70 2.56
N LYS A 71 -4.91 -19.86 3.14
CA LYS A 71 -5.70 -20.59 4.16
C LYS A 71 -6.51 -19.73 5.13
#